data_AF-A0A2M7YI40-F1
#
_entry.id   AF-A0A2M7YI40-F1
#
_cell.length_a   1.000
_cell.length_b   1.000
_cell.length_c   1.000
_cell.angle_alpha   90.00
_cell.angle_beta   90.00
_cell.angle_gamma   90.00
#
_symmetry.space_group_name_H-M   'P 1'
#
loop_
_entity.id
_entity.type
_entity.pdbx_description
1 polymer ?
#
loop_
_entity_poly.entity_id
_entity_poly.type
_entity_poly.pdbx_seq_one_letter_code
_entity_poly.pdbx_strand_id
1 'polypeptide(L)'
;MSKALVIVAHPDDETIWMGGTILRNKSWNWVIFSLSRKDDPDRAPKFIKTCSRYGAQPIIADLEDNELKPVSTEEIVSKIKENLKIFDYDYIYTHGENGEYGHLRHQEIHQAVRFMVVSGGLKCRKLFYYSYEPGGKSVPGILELKIPLPKKNSDSYTLLNNEEFKAKIQLIAEYGFKPKSFERLSCSRKEAFNLH
;
A
#
# COMPACT_ATOMS: atom_id res chain seq x y z
N MET A 1 11.27 19.73 1.83
CA MET A 1 10.75 18.50 1.20
C MET A 1 9.66 17.94 2.09
N SER A 2 8.54 17.50 1.52
CA SER A 2 7.48 16.88 2.31
C SER A 2 7.92 15.53 2.86
N LYS A 3 7.50 15.19 4.08
CA LYS A 3 7.68 13.86 4.69
C LYS A 3 6.41 13.06 4.46
N ALA A 4 6.54 11.91 3.84
CA ALA A 4 5.39 11.06 3.56
C ALA A 4 5.64 9.62 4.01
N LEU A 5 4.62 9.02 4.58
CA LEU A 5 4.63 7.64 5.06
C LEU A 5 3.57 6.84 4.29
N VAL A 6 3.97 5.68 3.81
CA VAL A 6 3.07 4.67 3.25
C VAL A 6 3.09 3.47 4.20
N ILE A 7 1.93 3.09 4.74
CA ILE A 7 1.78 1.89 5.58
C ILE A 7 0.93 0.89 4.81
N VAL A 8 1.47 -0.29 4.55
CA VAL A 8 0.80 -1.35 3.80
C VAL A 8 0.90 -2.69 4.51
N ALA A 9 0.02 -3.62 4.15
CA ALA A 9 0.07 -4.99 4.61
C ALA A 9 1.32 -5.67 4.06
N HIS A 10 1.40 -5.83 2.74
CA HIS A 10 2.36 -6.73 2.12
C HIS A 10 3.38 -5.98 1.24
N PRO A 11 4.53 -6.63 0.98
CA PRO A 11 5.50 -6.15 0.00
C PRO A 11 5.02 -6.18 -1.46
N ASP A 12 4.41 -5.13 -1.99
CA ASP A 12 3.94 -4.92 -3.37
C ASP A 12 2.74 -3.97 -3.39
N ASP A 13 1.95 -3.96 -2.31
CA ASP A 13 0.80 -3.09 -2.11
C ASP A 13 1.14 -1.62 -2.38
N GLU A 14 2.31 -1.15 -1.94
CA GLU A 14 2.77 0.22 -2.19
C GLU A 14 2.81 0.52 -3.70
N THR A 15 3.22 -0.47 -4.49
CA THR A 15 3.33 -0.37 -5.93
C THR A 15 1.95 -0.52 -6.58
N ILE A 16 1.17 -1.53 -6.19
CA ILE A 16 -0.15 -1.83 -6.77
C ILE A 16 -1.07 -0.61 -6.63
N TRP A 17 -1.18 -0.06 -5.43
CA TRP A 17 -2.15 1.00 -5.12
C TRP A 17 -1.65 2.40 -5.47
N MET A 18 -0.35 2.67 -5.31
CA MET A 18 0.15 4.06 -5.43
C MET A 18 1.56 4.23 -6.02
N GLY A 19 2.12 3.21 -6.67
CA GLY A 19 3.50 3.26 -7.17
C GLY A 19 3.77 4.42 -8.14
N GLY A 20 2.77 4.85 -8.91
CA GLY A 20 2.88 6.02 -9.79
C GLY A 20 2.90 7.35 -9.03
N THR A 21 2.09 7.49 -7.97
CA THR A 21 2.09 8.64 -7.06
C THR A 21 3.45 8.81 -6.39
N ILE A 22 4.08 7.71 -5.96
CA ILE A 22 5.43 7.74 -5.39
C ILE A 22 6.45 8.21 -6.44
N LEU A 23 6.42 7.62 -7.65
CA LEU A 23 7.33 8.00 -8.76
C LEU A 23 7.21 9.46 -9.17
N ARG A 24 5.99 10.02 -9.16
CA ARG A 24 5.76 11.42 -9.50
C ARG A 24 6.35 12.38 -8.46
N ASN A 25 6.42 11.95 -7.21
CA ASN A 25 6.82 12.77 -6.08
C ASN A 25 8.17 12.32 -5.49
N LYS A 26 9.13 11.93 -6.33
CA LYS A 26 10.48 11.48 -5.91
C LYS A 26 11.29 12.48 -5.09
N SER A 27 10.93 13.76 -5.12
CA SER A 27 11.58 14.80 -4.31
C SER A 27 11.08 14.85 -2.86
N TRP A 28 10.13 13.99 -2.47
CA TRP A 28 9.67 13.87 -1.09
C TRP A 28 10.49 12.84 -0.33
N ASN A 29 10.53 12.99 1.00
CA ASN A 29 11.15 12.04 1.90
C ASN A 29 10.14 10.94 2.21
N TRP A 30 10.19 9.86 1.43
CA TRP A 30 9.30 8.71 1.56
C TRP A 30 9.83 7.69 2.57
N VAL A 31 8.97 7.27 3.49
CA VAL A 31 9.09 6.02 4.23
C VAL A 31 8.00 5.08 3.74
N ILE A 32 8.35 3.87 3.36
CA ILE A 32 7.39 2.84 2.95
C ILE A 32 7.54 1.67 3.90
N PHE A 33 6.44 1.33 4.58
CA PHE A 33 6.40 0.38 5.65
C PHE A 33 5.41 -0.75 5.31
N SER A 34 5.94 -1.94 5.02
CA SER A 34 5.14 -3.17 4.97
C SER A 34 5.11 -3.83 6.35
N LEU A 35 3.91 -4.18 6.81
CA LEU A 35 3.73 -4.73 8.16
C LEU A 35 4.02 -6.23 8.26
N SER A 36 4.07 -6.97 7.15
CA SER A 36 4.36 -8.40 7.14
C SER A 36 5.57 -8.77 6.29
N ARG A 37 5.92 -10.06 6.30
CA ARG A 37 6.89 -10.70 5.39
C ARG A 37 8.33 -10.24 5.57
N LYS A 38 8.75 -9.80 6.77
CA LYS A 38 10.14 -9.39 7.04
C LYS A 38 11.16 -10.47 6.70
N ASP A 39 10.86 -11.71 7.09
CA ASP A 39 11.76 -12.85 6.91
C ASP A 39 11.45 -13.67 5.64
N ASP A 40 10.57 -13.17 4.76
CA ASP A 40 10.27 -13.82 3.48
C ASP A 40 11.49 -13.69 2.53
N PRO A 41 12.17 -14.81 2.20
CA PRO A 41 13.41 -14.77 1.43
C PRO A 41 13.21 -14.36 -0.03
N ASP A 42 11.97 -14.36 -0.53
CA ASP A 42 11.62 -13.96 -1.89
C ASP A 42 11.11 -12.52 -1.92
N ARG A 43 10.15 -12.16 -1.06
CA ARG A 43 9.43 -10.88 -1.11
C ARG A 43 10.19 -9.73 -0.43
N ALA A 44 10.84 -9.95 0.71
CA ALA A 44 11.52 -8.86 1.43
C ALA A 44 12.68 -8.23 0.64
N PRO A 45 13.59 -9.01 -0.01
CA PRO A 45 14.64 -8.43 -0.84
C PRO A 45 14.09 -7.62 -2.03
N LYS A 46 12.98 -8.08 -2.63
CA LYS A 46 12.34 -7.38 -3.75
C LYS A 46 11.69 -6.07 -3.30
N PHE A 47 11.08 -6.05 -2.11
CA PHE A 47 10.58 -4.82 -1.49
C PHE A 47 11.66 -3.76 -1.31
N ILE A 48 12.78 -4.15 -0.71
CA ILE A 48 13.90 -3.25 -0.42
C ILE A 48 14.43 -2.68 -1.74
N LYS A 49 14.58 -3.53 -2.76
CA LYS A 49 14.99 -3.12 -4.09
C LYS A 49 14.00 -2.13 -4.71
N THR A 50 12.70 -2.41 -4.67
CA THR A 50 11.65 -1.53 -5.18
C THR A 50 11.63 -0.18 -4.45
N CYS A 51 11.73 -0.17 -3.11
CA CYS A 51 11.85 1.06 -2.32
C CYS A 51 13.08 1.89 -2.69
N SER A 52 14.22 1.24 -2.94
CA SER A 52 15.42 1.91 -3.44
C SER A 52 15.18 2.60 -4.79
N ARG A 53 14.42 1.98 -5.71
CA ARG A 53 14.03 2.58 -7.00
C ARG A 53 13.12 3.79 -6.85
N TYR A 54 12.33 3.83 -5.78
CA TYR A 54 11.55 5.00 -5.39
C TYR A 54 12.39 6.10 -4.73
N GLY A 55 13.60 5.79 -4.25
CA GLY A 55 14.35 6.68 -3.36
C GLY A 55 13.73 6.77 -1.97
N ALA A 56 12.97 5.74 -1.57
CA ALA A 56 12.27 5.67 -0.29
C ALA A 56 13.05 4.83 0.73
N GLN A 57 12.88 5.15 2.01
CA GLN A 57 13.35 4.32 3.11
C GLN A 57 12.39 3.13 3.31
N PRO A 58 12.85 1.87 3.15
CA PRO A 58 12.03 0.70 3.46
C PRO A 58 11.99 0.42 4.97
N ILE A 59 10.83 0.01 5.47
CA ILE A 59 10.64 -0.64 6.77
C ILE A 59 9.82 -1.91 6.51
N ILE A 60 10.21 -3.03 7.12
CA ILE A 60 9.44 -4.28 7.06
C ILE A 60 9.30 -4.83 8.48
N ALA A 61 8.09 -5.11 8.90
CA ALA A 61 7.78 -5.81 10.15
C ALA A 61 7.34 -7.25 9.87
N ASP A 62 7.25 -8.04 10.95
CA ASP A 62 6.88 -9.45 10.88
C ASP A 62 5.54 -9.68 11.57
N LEU A 63 4.50 -9.03 11.06
CA LEU A 63 3.12 -9.33 11.43
C LEU A 63 2.69 -10.63 10.72
N GLU A 64 1.91 -11.46 11.42
CA GLU A 64 1.40 -12.74 10.91
C GLU A 64 0.64 -12.53 9.59
N ASP A 65 0.92 -13.37 8.58
CA ASP A 65 0.40 -13.23 7.22
C ASP A 65 0.07 -14.55 6.51
N ASN A 66 0.25 -15.69 7.17
CA ASN A 66 0.15 -17.00 6.53
C ASN A 66 -1.26 -17.59 6.66
N GLU A 67 -1.93 -17.38 7.79
CA GLU A 67 -3.22 -18.01 8.06
C GLU A 67 -4.40 -17.03 7.92
N LEU A 68 -4.12 -15.76 7.59
CA LEU A 68 -5.10 -14.65 7.56
C LEU A 68 -6.00 -14.66 8.80
N LYS A 69 -5.41 -14.98 9.96
CA LYS A 69 -6.13 -14.93 11.23
C LYS A 69 -6.35 -13.47 11.62
N PRO A 70 -7.50 -13.16 12.25
CA PRO A 70 -7.74 -11.82 12.75
C PRO A 70 -6.63 -11.39 13.71
N VAL A 71 -6.11 -10.19 13.50
CA VAL A 71 -5.12 -9.56 14.38
C VAL A 71 -5.75 -8.33 15.01
N SER A 72 -5.50 -8.13 16.31
CA SER A 72 -6.07 -7.00 17.02
C SER A 72 -5.44 -5.67 16.59
N THR A 73 -6.21 -4.60 16.70
CA THR A 73 -5.71 -3.24 16.51
C THR A 73 -4.50 -2.96 17.39
N GLU A 74 -4.51 -3.42 18.64
CA GLU A 74 -3.42 -3.22 19.61
C GLU A 74 -2.12 -3.86 19.15
N GLU A 75 -2.17 -5.05 18.56
CA GLU A 75 -1.00 -5.75 18.04
C GLU A 75 -0.40 -5.01 16.83
N ILE A 76 -1.25 -4.60 15.87
CA ILE A 76 -0.80 -3.82 14.72
C ILE A 76 -0.19 -2.49 15.17
N VAL A 77 -0.83 -1.80 16.12
CA VAL A 77 -0.30 -0.56 16.70
C VAL A 77 1.05 -0.80 17.39
N SER A 78 1.21 -1.91 18.12
CA SER A 78 2.49 -2.28 18.72
C SER A 78 3.55 -2.47 17.65
N LYS A 79 3.25 -3.22 16.58
CA LYS A 79 4.18 -3.43 15.46
C LYS A 79 4.57 -2.13 14.78
N ILE A 80 3.64 -1.20 14.60
CA ILE A 80 3.94 0.12 14.05
C ILE A 80 4.91 0.87 14.98
N LYS A 81 4.62 0.90 16.28
CA LYS A 81 5.45 1.61 17.27
C LYS A 81 6.85 1.02 17.46
N GLU A 82 6.98 -0.30 17.37
CA GLU A 82 8.25 -1.02 17.49
C GLU A 82 9.22 -0.68 16.34
N ASN A 83 8.69 -0.44 15.13
CA ASN A 83 9.50 -0.30 13.92
C ASN A 83 9.63 1.16 13.43
N LEU A 84 8.63 1.99 13.69
CA LEU A 84 8.61 3.38 13.24
C LEU A 84 9.32 4.30 14.24
N LYS A 85 10.22 5.15 13.75
CA LYS A 85 10.99 6.10 14.59
C LYS A 85 10.43 7.51 14.63
N ILE A 86 9.65 7.87 13.60
CA ILE A 86 9.07 9.21 13.42
C ILE A 86 7.56 9.02 13.36
N PHE A 87 6.81 9.83 14.11
CA PHE A 87 5.35 9.76 14.21
C PHE A 87 4.66 11.06 13.75
N ASP A 88 5.35 11.88 12.95
CA ASP A 88 4.83 13.14 12.44
C ASP A 88 5.24 13.33 10.96
N TYR A 89 4.24 13.36 10.09
CA TYR A 89 4.39 13.40 8.63
C TYR A 89 3.50 14.49 8.01
N ASP A 90 3.84 14.96 6.82
CA ASP A 90 2.90 15.80 6.07
C ASP A 90 1.74 14.94 5.54
N TYR A 91 2.08 13.76 5.03
CA TYR A 91 1.14 12.87 4.34
C TYR A 91 1.30 11.43 4.80
N ILE A 92 0.17 10.76 5.08
CA ILE A 92 0.13 9.33 5.35
C ILE A 92 -0.80 8.68 4.33
N TYR A 93 -0.37 7.56 3.76
CA TYR A 93 -1.17 6.72 2.88
C TYR A 93 -1.29 5.32 3.49
N THR A 94 -2.49 4.76 3.46
CA THR A 94 -2.76 3.39 3.92
C THR A 94 -3.97 2.80 3.19
N HIS A 95 -4.32 1.56 3.51
CA HIS A 95 -5.48 0.85 2.99
C HIS A 95 -6.81 1.57 3.26
N GLY A 96 -7.79 1.31 2.40
CA GLY A 96 -9.18 1.72 2.54
C GLY A 96 -9.98 0.81 3.48
N GLU A 97 -11.11 1.34 3.96
CA GLU A 97 -11.99 0.64 4.92
C GLU A 97 -12.47 -0.72 4.41
N ASN A 98 -12.64 -0.88 3.10
CA ASN A 98 -13.04 -2.15 2.49
C ASN A 98 -11.86 -3.10 2.18
N GLY A 99 -10.61 -2.68 2.41
CA GLY A 99 -9.41 -3.44 2.06
C GLY A 99 -9.26 -3.65 0.55
N GLU A 100 -9.63 -2.64 -0.26
CA GLU A 100 -9.60 -2.56 -1.73
C GLU A 100 -10.44 -3.62 -2.47
N TYR A 101 -10.13 -4.90 -2.25
CA TYR A 101 -10.79 -6.08 -2.82
C TYR A 101 -11.38 -7.00 -1.74
N GLY A 102 -11.50 -6.51 -0.49
CA GLY A 102 -12.05 -7.28 0.65
C GLY A 102 -11.00 -8.00 1.50
N HIS A 103 -9.72 -7.64 1.38
CA HIS A 103 -8.66 -8.33 2.09
C HIS A 103 -8.66 -7.99 3.59
N LEU A 104 -8.82 -9.01 4.44
CA LEU A 104 -8.94 -8.83 5.90
C LEU A 104 -7.77 -8.04 6.49
N ARG A 105 -6.53 -8.41 6.16
CA ARG A 105 -5.35 -7.71 6.68
C ARG A 105 -5.30 -6.23 6.30
N HIS A 106 -5.82 -5.87 5.13
CA HIS A 106 -5.87 -4.48 4.69
C HIS A 106 -6.88 -3.68 5.52
N GLN A 107 -8.04 -4.29 5.81
CA GLN A 107 -9.08 -3.70 6.65
C GLN A 107 -8.58 -3.47 8.09
N GLU A 108 -7.87 -4.43 8.68
CA GLU A 108 -7.34 -4.30 10.04
C GLU A 108 -6.26 -3.21 10.12
N ILE A 109 -5.37 -3.14 9.13
CA ILE A 109 -4.36 -2.08 9.05
C ILE A 109 -5.01 -0.72 8.84
N HIS A 110 -6.05 -0.62 8.01
CA HIS A 110 -6.85 0.59 7.89
C HIS A 110 -7.37 1.04 9.27
N GLN A 111 -8.01 0.13 10.01
CA GLN A 111 -8.55 0.46 11.34
C GLN A 111 -7.47 0.90 12.33
N ALA A 112 -6.33 0.20 12.36
CA ALA A 112 -5.23 0.53 13.26
C ALA A 112 -4.59 1.87 12.94
N VAL A 113 -4.32 2.16 11.66
CA VAL A 113 -3.72 3.43 11.23
C VAL A 113 -4.69 4.59 11.50
N ARG A 114 -5.98 4.42 11.18
CA ARG A 114 -7.02 5.40 11.49
C ARG A 114 -7.09 5.66 13.00
N PHE A 115 -7.10 4.61 13.82
CA PHE A 115 -7.09 4.74 15.28
C PHE A 115 -5.88 5.53 15.77
N MET A 116 -4.67 5.23 15.29
CA MET A 116 -3.46 5.98 15.67
C MET A 116 -3.54 7.46 15.29
N VAL A 117 -4.10 7.78 14.13
CA VAL A 117 -4.23 9.19 13.70
C VAL A 117 -5.27 9.93 14.53
N VAL A 118 -6.47 9.36 14.71
CA VAL A 118 -7.54 9.97 15.49
C VAL A 118 -7.17 10.14 16.97
N SER A 119 -6.45 9.18 17.55
CA SER A 119 -5.97 9.25 18.94
C SER A 119 -4.71 10.10 19.12
N GLY A 120 -4.12 10.64 18.04
CA GLY A 120 -2.91 11.45 18.07
C GLY A 120 -1.61 10.66 18.27
N GLY A 121 -1.65 9.32 18.24
CA GLY A 121 -0.48 8.44 18.28
C GLY A 121 0.34 8.43 16.99
N LEU A 122 -0.23 8.90 15.88
CA LEU A 122 0.45 9.14 14.61
C LEU A 122 -0.07 10.44 14.00
N LYS A 123 0.78 11.44 13.80
CA LYS A 123 0.36 12.78 13.35
C LYS A 123 0.55 12.92 11.85
N CYS A 124 -0.42 13.56 11.20
CA CYS A 124 -0.25 14.01 9.84
C CYS A 124 -1.09 15.24 9.48
N ARG A 125 -0.66 15.99 8.46
CA ARG A 125 -1.47 17.08 7.87
C ARG A 125 -2.62 16.51 7.04
N LYS A 126 -2.40 15.43 6.29
CA LYS A 126 -3.46 14.70 5.58
C LYS A 126 -3.24 13.20 5.65
N LEU A 127 -4.33 12.47 5.88
CA LEU A 127 -4.39 11.02 5.79
C LEU A 127 -5.18 10.63 4.54
N PHE A 128 -4.59 9.75 3.74
CA PHE A 128 -5.17 9.23 2.51
C PHE A 128 -5.40 7.73 2.63
N TYR A 129 -6.57 7.30 2.20
CA TYR A 129 -6.92 5.88 2.08
C TYR A 129 -7.00 5.49 0.62
N TYR A 130 -6.50 4.31 0.25
CA TYR A 130 -6.73 3.75 -1.08
C TYR A 130 -8.24 3.60 -1.35
N SER A 131 -8.70 4.12 -2.49
CA SER A 131 -10.11 4.15 -2.85
C SER A 131 -10.39 3.25 -4.05
N TYR A 132 -10.49 1.95 -3.77
CA TYR A 132 -10.70 0.90 -4.76
C TYR A 132 -11.90 0.03 -4.38
N GLU A 133 -12.47 -0.66 -5.37
CA GLU A 133 -13.54 -1.62 -5.19
C GLU A 133 -13.35 -2.85 -6.09
N PRO A 134 -13.87 -4.03 -5.70
CA PRO A 134 -13.89 -5.20 -6.58
C PRO A 134 -14.50 -4.86 -7.95
N GLY A 135 -13.75 -5.09 -9.02
CA GLY A 135 -14.23 -4.86 -10.38
C GLY A 135 -15.11 -6.00 -10.92
N GLY A 136 -15.63 -5.83 -12.13
CA GLY A 136 -16.47 -6.85 -12.78
C GLY A 136 -15.70 -8.05 -13.34
N LYS A 137 -14.38 -7.94 -13.52
CA LYS A 137 -13.53 -8.99 -14.10
C LYS A 137 -12.80 -9.76 -13.02
N SER A 138 -12.78 -11.08 -13.14
CA SER A 138 -11.99 -11.96 -12.26
C SER A 138 -10.56 -12.13 -12.79
N VAL A 139 -9.63 -12.46 -11.90
CA VAL A 139 -8.29 -12.89 -12.27
C VAL A 139 -8.39 -14.18 -13.10
N PRO A 140 -7.66 -14.31 -14.23
CA PRO A 140 -7.68 -15.52 -15.04
C PRO A 140 -7.34 -16.77 -14.21
N GLY A 141 -8.28 -17.72 -14.14
CA GLY A 141 -8.13 -18.96 -13.37
C GLY A 141 -8.58 -18.89 -11.91
N ILE A 142 -9.00 -17.73 -11.40
CA ILE A 142 -9.49 -17.55 -10.02
C ILE A 142 -10.79 -16.74 -10.05
N LEU A 143 -11.93 -17.42 -10.15
CA LEU A 143 -13.23 -16.76 -10.39
C LEU A 143 -13.67 -15.82 -9.25
N GLU A 144 -13.33 -16.16 -8.01
CA GLU A 144 -13.75 -15.40 -6.83
C GLU A 144 -12.92 -14.13 -6.63
N LEU A 145 -11.68 -14.12 -7.11
CA LEU A 145 -10.79 -12.96 -6.98
C LEU A 145 -11.05 -11.96 -8.10
N LYS A 146 -11.77 -10.89 -7.76
CA LYS A 146 -12.04 -9.78 -8.67
C LYS A 146 -10.83 -8.84 -8.76
N ILE A 147 -10.57 -8.34 -9.98
CA ILE A 147 -9.54 -7.33 -10.21
C ILE A 147 -10.10 -5.98 -9.72
N PRO A 148 -9.49 -5.36 -8.69
CA PRO A 148 -9.98 -4.12 -8.13
C PRO A 148 -9.79 -2.96 -9.12
N LEU A 149 -10.74 -2.02 -9.06
CA LEU A 149 -10.73 -0.81 -9.87
C LEU A 149 -10.80 0.42 -8.96
N PRO A 150 -10.17 1.54 -9.35
CA PRO A 150 -10.24 2.75 -8.56
C PRO A 150 -11.65 3.35 -8.64
N LYS A 151 -12.25 3.67 -7.48
CA LYS A 151 -13.61 4.20 -7.36
C LYS A 151 -13.78 5.47 -8.20
N LYS A 152 -15.00 5.71 -8.69
CA LYS A 152 -15.33 6.89 -9.53
C LYS A 152 -15.53 8.18 -8.75
N ASN A 153 -15.91 8.08 -7.47
CA ASN A 153 -16.25 9.21 -6.59
C ASN A 153 -15.29 9.29 -5.41
N SER A 154 -13.99 9.17 -5.68
CA SER A 154 -12.92 9.37 -4.70
C SER A 154 -12.55 10.84 -4.60
N ASP A 155 -12.08 11.27 -3.42
CA ASP A 155 -11.75 12.68 -3.16
C ASP A 155 -10.54 13.18 -3.97
N SER A 156 -9.63 12.27 -4.35
CA SER A 156 -8.44 12.61 -5.12
C SER A 156 -7.97 11.49 -6.05
N TYR A 157 -7.25 11.88 -7.10
CA TYR A 157 -6.68 10.97 -8.09
C TYR A 157 -5.28 11.37 -8.54
N THR A 158 -4.46 10.36 -8.80
CA THR A 158 -3.25 10.48 -9.61
C THR A 158 -3.51 9.80 -10.96
N LEU A 159 -3.61 10.59 -12.03
CA LEU A 159 -3.75 10.08 -13.40
C LEU A 159 -2.38 9.91 -14.04
N LEU A 160 -1.94 8.67 -14.23
CA LEU A 160 -0.62 8.32 -14.75
C LEU A 160 -0.58 8.45 -16.28
N ASN A 161 0.43 9.15 -16.78
CA ASN A 161 0.74 9.15 -18.20
C ASN A 161 1.32 7.78 -18.63
N ASN A 162 1.62 7.62 -19.92
CA ASN A 162 2.13 6.35 -20.45
C ASN A 162 3.48 5.93 -19.85
N GLU A 163 4.38 6.87 -19.60
CA GLU A 163 5.71 6.60 -19.07
C GLU A 163 5.64 6.23 -17.58
N GLU A 164 4.87 6.99 -16.80
CA GLU A 164 4.64 6.73 -15.38
C GLU A 164 3.96 5.36 -15.18
N PHE A 165 2.93 5.06 -15.98
CA PHE A 165 2.28 3.75 -15.90
C PHE A 165 3.21 2.63 -16.32
N LYS A 166 4.00 2.80 -17.39
CA LYS A 166 5.01 1.82 -17.79
C LYS A 166 6.04 1.58 -16.69
N ALA A 167 6.50 2.64 -16.00
CA ALA A 167 7.44 2.54 -14.89
C ALA A 167 6.84 1.81 -13.68
N LYS A 168 5.60 2.14 -13.29
CA LYS A 168 4.84 1.41 -12.26
C LYS A 168 4.74 -0.08 -12.59
N ILE A 169 4.38 -0.38 -13.85
CA ILE A 169 4.30 -1.74 -14.38
C ILE A 169 5.68 -2.42 -14.34
N GLN A 170 6.78 -1.74 -14.65
CA GLN A 170 8.11 -2.36 -14.51
C GLN A 170 8.44 -2.71 -13.06
N LEU A 171 8.14 -1.83 -12.11
CA LEU A 171 8.40 -2.06 -10.69
C LEU A 171 7.62 -3.25 -10.13
N ILE A 172 6.32 -3.34 -10.42
CA ILE A 172 5.54 -4.49 -9.94
C ILE A 172 6.04 -5.82 -10.55
N ALA A 173 6.61 -5.79 -11.77
CA ALA A 173 7.22 -6.97 -12.37
C ALA A 173 8.53 -7.39 -11.66
N GLU A 174 9.22 -6.49 -10.98
CA GLU A 174 10.43 -6.83 -10.21
C GLU A 174 10.13 -7.76 -9.02
N TYR A 175 8.87 -7.79 -8.55
CA TYR A 175 8.40 -8.77 -7.59
C TYR A 175 8.29 -10.20 -8.17
N GLY A 176 8.43 -10.37 -9.50
CA GLY A 176 8.36 -11.66 -10.19
C GLY A 176 6.96 -12.06 -10.68
N PHE A 177 5.99 -11.16 -10.59
CA PHE A 177 4.60 -11.43 -10.96
C PHE A 177 4.40 -11.55 -12.47
N LYS A 178 3.68 -12.60 -12.90
CA LYS A 178 3.34 -12.86 -14.30
C LYS A 178 2.33 -11.84 -14.82
N PRO A 179 2.35 -11.44 -16.11
CA PRO A 179 1.45 -10.40 -16.65
C PRO A 179 -0.05 -10.56 -16.39
N LYS A 180 -0.54 -11.79 -16.17
CA LYS A 180 -1.95 -12.11 -15.88
C LYS A 180 -2.23 -12.37 -14.38
N SER A 181 -1.28 -12.11 -13.50
CA SER A 181 -1.47 -12.24 -12.05
C SER A 181 -2.36 -11.14 -11.49
N PHE A 182 -2.84 -11.33 -10.27
CA PHE A 182 -3.65 -10.34 -9.56
C PHE A 182 -2.94 -8.98 -9.46
N GLU A 183 -1.69 -8.97 -9.02
CA GLU A 183 -0.89 -7.77 -8.73
C GLU A 183 -0.66 -6.95 -10.00
N ARG A 184 -0.38 -7.65 -11.10
CA ARG A 184 -0.18 -7.06 -12.42
C ARG A 184 -1.45 -6.46 -13.00
N LEU A 185 -2.57 -7.15 -12.83
CA LEU A 185 -3.87 -6.69 -13.34
C LEU A 185 -4.49 -5.59 -12.46
N SER A 186 -4.14 -5.54 -11.17
CA SER A 186 -4.60 -4.53 -10.22
C SER A 186 -3.88 -3.18 -10.38
N CYS A 187 -2.72 -3.17 -11.04
CA CYS A 187 -2.03 -1.93 -11.39
C CYS A 187 -2.85 -1.10 -12.40
N SER A 188 -3.50 -0.06 -11.89
CA SER A 188 -4.30 0.90 -12.69
C SER A 188 -3.50 2.15 -13.07
N ARG A 189 -3.87 2.75 -14.23
CA ARG A 189 -3.41 4.08 -14.67
C ARG A 189 -3.97 5.23 -13.85
N LYS A 190 -5.10 5.00 -13.18
CA LYS A 190 -5.70 5.93 -12.22
C LYS A 190 -5.45 5.36 -10.83
N GLU A 191 -4.78 6.13 -9.98
CA GLU A 191 -4.65 5.82 -8.55
C GLU A 191 -5.61 6.73 -7.80
N ALA A 192 -6.39 6.17 -6.88
CA ALA A 192 -7.52 6.85 -6.27
C ALA A 192 -7.42 6.85 -4.75
N PHE A 193 -7.75 7.97 -4.13
CA PHE A 193 -7.61 8.17 -2.70
C PHE A 193 -8.83 8.90 -2.12
N ASN A 194 -9.25 8.49 -0.93
CA ASN A 194 -10.16 9.27 -0.09
C ASN A 194 -9.36 9.99 1.01
N LEU A 195 -9.81 11.17 1.41
CA LEU A 195 -9.20 11.95 2.49
C LEU A 195 -9.96 11.70 3.80
N HIS A 196 -9.21 11.61 4.90
CA HIS A 196 -9.75 11.65 6.26
C HIS A 196 -9.55 13.03 6.89
#